data_AF-A0A835B402-F1
#
_entry.id   AF-A0A835B402-F1
#
_cell.length_a   1.000
_cell.length_b   1.000
_cell.length_c   1.000
_cell.angle_alpha   90.00
_cell.angle_beta   90.00
_cell.angle_gamma   90.00
#
_symmetry.space_group_name_H-M   'P 1'
#
loop_
_entity.id
_entity.type
_entity.pdbx_description
1 polymer ?
#
loop_
_entity_poly.entity_id
_entity_poly.type
_entity_poly.pdbx_seq_one_letter_code
_entity_poly.pdbx_strand_id
1 'polypeptide(L)'
;MLNSPAIRFVLSDMFQNLRSEDRGALLHEGAGHSVVSPFVEIVFDNTDNRIPVDKEEVCLRRTVTSNKEDYYLDGKHFRHNEDNRRKISENMYHADNEMVEVCKRIKSCDKDITLSSKGINDTMAQNEDLEMRITEALEVVAQIEFDLRDIKDRIVNEKQAKDQATRDLRSMRREIEKSISEMAEISDVHKEILMQEAEISRR
;
A
#
# COMPACT_ATOMS: atom_id res chain seq x y z
N MET A 1 18.71 -34.03 -5.85
CA MET A 1 20.13 -33.61 -5.70
C MET A 1 20.92 -34.41 -4.63
N LEU A 2 20.43 -35.55 -4.12
CA LEU A 2 21.07 -36.33 -3.05
C LEU A 2 21.52 -37.75 -3.48
N ASN A 3 22.03 -37.89 -4.72
CA ASN A 3 22.50 -39.19 -5.24
C ASN A 3 24.04 -39.36 -5.15
N SER A 4 24.72 -38.58 -4.31
CA SER A 4 26.16 -38.73 -4.11
C SER A 4 26.46 -40.03 -3.34
N PRO A 5 27.30 -40.94 -3.88
CA PRO A 5 27.73 -42.14 -3.16
C PRO A 5 28.39 -41.84 -1.82
N ALA A 6 29.08 -40.70 -1.68
CA ALA A 6 29.72 -40.27 -0.44
C ALA A 6 28.71 -39.86 0.65
N ILE A 7 27.61 -39.21 0.28
CA ILE A 7 26.55 -38.85 1.23
C ILE A 7 25.82 -40.11 1.69
N ARG A 8 25.50 -41.02 0.76
CA ARG A 8 24.92 -42.33 1.08
C ARG A 8 25.85 -43.15 1.96
N PHE A 9 27.16 -43.08 1.73
CA PHE A 9 28.15 -43.74 2.58
C PHE A 9 28.05 -43.27 4.04
N VAL A 10 27.80 -42.00 4.34
CA VAL A 10 27.65 -41.56 5.75
C VAL A 10 26.30 -41.96 6.33
N LEU A 11 25.20 -41.80 5.59
CA LEU A 11 23.84 -41.86 6.13
C LEU A 11 23.15 -43.23 6.03
N SER A 12 23.67 -44.15 5.21
CA SER A 12 23.06 -45.46 4.94
C SER A 12 23.81 -46.63 5.59
N ASP A 13 23.06 -47.69 5.90
CA ASP A 13 23.52 -48.98 6.39
C ASP A 13 24.07 -49.90 5.30
N MET A 14 23.88 -49.58 4.01
CA MET A 14 24.30 -50.44 2.88
C MET A 14 25.79 -50.80 2.89
N PHE A 15 26.63 -50.00 3.55
CA PHE A 15 28.07 -50.22 3.63
C PHE A 15 28.53 -50.92 4.93
N GLN A 16 27.64 -51.21 5.88
CA GLN A 16 28.02 -51.67 7.23
C GLN A 16 28.54 -53.12 7.30
N ASN A 17 28.32 -53.93 6.25
CA ASN A 17 28.72 -55.34 6.19
C ASN A 17 29.58 -55.68 4.97
N LEU A 18 30.26 -54.69 4.40
CA LEU A 18 31.17 -54.94 3.29
C LEU A 18 32.28 -55.91 3.68
N ARG A 19 32.62 -56.82 2.77
CA ARG A 19 33.82 -57.66 2.94
C ARG A 19 35.05 -56.76 2.87
N SER A 20 36.17 -57.21 3.44
CA SER A 20 37.42 -56.44 3.41
C SER A 20 37.85 -56.04 2.00
N GLU A 21 37.53 -56.88 1.01
CA GLU A 21 37.76 -56.63 -0.43
C GLU A 21 36.92 -55.45 -0.94
N ASP A 22 35.61 -55.43 -0.66
CA ASP A 22 34.69 -54.36 -1.07
C ASP A 22 35.01 -53.02 -0.39
N ARG A 23 35.52 -53.06 0.85
CA ARG A 23 36.02 -51.86 1.55
C ARG A 23 37.26 -51.29 0.88
N GLY A 24 38.15 -52.15 0.40
CA GLY A 24 39.34 -51.75 -0.37
C GLY A 24 38.96 -50.99 -1.63
N ALA A 25 37.92 -51.41 -2.33
CA ALA A 25 37.42 -50.77 -3.55
C ALA A 25 36.84 -49.35 -3.32
N LEU A 26 36.53 -48.98 -2.07
CA LEU A 26 36.11 -47.62 -1.71
C LEU A 26 37.30 -46.69 -1.43
N LEU A 27 38.51 -47.22 -1.31
CA LEU A 27 39.72 -46.44 -1.07
C LEU A 27 40.31 -46.01 -2.42
N HIS A 28 40.86 -44.79 -2.48
CA HIS A 28 41.54 -44.32 -3.68
C HIS A 28 42.89 -45.04 -3.87
N GLU A 29 43.06 -45.74 -4.99
CA GLU A 29 44.34 -46.29 -5.43
C GLU A 29 45.00 -45.34 -6.44
N GLY A 30 46.05 -44.63 -5.99
CA GLY A 30 46.84 -43.73 -6.82
C GLY A 30 48.34 -44.01 -6.70
N ALA A 31 49.13 -43.61 -7.69
CA ALA A 31 50.55 -43.97 -7.88
C ALA A 31 51.56 -43.37 -6.87
N GLY A 32 51.13 -43.00 -5.65
CA GLY A 32 51.97 -42.31 -4.67
C GLY A 32 51.87 -42.88 -3.26
N HIS A 33 50.66 -42.97 -2.69
CA HIS A 33 50.44 -43.48 -1.33
C HIS A 33 49.01 -44.02 -1.17
N SER A 34 48.85 -45.20 -0.56
CA SER A 34 47.54 -45.73 -0.19
C SER A 34 46.97 -44.92 0.99
N VAL A 35 45.72 -44.46 0.88
CA VAL A 35 45.05 -43.71 1.95
C VAL A 35 44.71 -44.65 3.09
N VAL A 36 45.38 -44.48 4.24
CA VAL A 36 45.30 -45.40 5.38
C VAL A 36 43.96 -45.29 6.14
N SER A 37 43.31 -44.12 6.14
CA SER A 37 42.07 -43.88 6.88
C SER A 37 41.17 -42.80 6.26
N PRO A 38 40.53 -43.07 5.11
CA PRO A 38 39.58 -42.13 4.55
C PRO A 38 38.33 -42.00 5.43
N PHE A 39 37.75 -40.81 5.39
CA PHE A 39 36.51 -40.48 6.07
C PHE A 39 35.68 -39.52 5.23
N VAL A 40 34.38 -39.49 5.51
CA VAL A 40 33.47 -38.45 5.03
C VAL A 40 32.81 -37.84 6.25
N GLU A 41 32.79 -36.53 6.30
CA GLU A 41 32.17 -35.73 7.36
C GLU A 41 31.07 -34.86 6.76
N ILE A 42 29.92 -34.83 7.42
CA ILE A 42 28.77 -33.98 7.07
C ILE A 42 28.46 -33.12 8.28
N VAL A 43 28.41 -31.80 8.06
CA VAL A 43 27.96 -30.82 9.05
C VAL A 43 26.50 -30.54 8.79
N PHE A 44 25.66 -30.77 9.82
CA PHE A 44 24.25 -30.45 9.81
C PHE A 44 24.01 -29.16 10.58
N ASP A 45 23.20 -28.28 9.99
CA ASP A 45 22.51 -27.24 10.75
C ASP A 45 21.41 -27.91 11.60
N ASN A 46 21.49 -27.70 12.91
CA ASN A 46 20.60 -28.23 13.93
C ASN A 46 19.99 -27.10 14.78
N THR A 47 19.89 -25.88 14.23
CA THR A 47 19.22 -24.74 14.87
C THR A 47 17.76 -25.04 15.25
N ASP A 48 17.11 -25.98 14.56
CA ASP A 48 15.76 -26.44 14.86
C ASP A 48 15.69 -27.69 15.77
N ASN A 49 16.84 -28.16 16.28
CA ASN A 49 16.96 -29.26 17.24
C ASN A 49 16.34 -30.60 16.79
N ARG A 50 16.33 -30.90 15.49
CA ARG A 50 15.87 -32.20 14.96
C ARG A 50 16.74 -33.37 15.38
N ILE A 51 18.04 -33.16 15.47
CA ILE A 51 18.99 -34.12 16.02
C ILE A 51 19.01 -33.88 17.54
N PRO A 52 18.80 -34.91 18.38
CA PRO A 52 18.73 -34.78 19.84
C PRO A 52 20.13 -34.58 20.46
N VAL A 53 20.80 -33.53 20.02
CA VAL A 53 22.09 -33.04 20.47
C VAL A 53 21.90 -31.55 20.74
N ASP A 54 22.27 -31.10 21.93
CA ASP A 54 22.13 -29.70 22.37
C ASP A 54 23.25 -28.83 21.74
N LYS A 55 23.18 -28.69 20.41
CA LYS A 55 24.09 -27.89 19.59
C LYS A 55 23.39 -27.43 18.31
N GLU A 56 23.68 -26.20 17.89
CA GLU A 56 23.17 -25.61 16.65
C GLU A 56 23.83 -26.18 15.39
N GLU A 57 25.02 -26.79 15.51
CA GLU A 57 25.69 -27.51 14.42
C GLU A 57 26.10 -28.90 14.92
N VAL A 58 25.88 -29.92 14.08
CA VAL A 58 26.20 -31.31 14.40
C VAL A 58 27.05 -31.92 13.29
N CYS A 59 28.24 -32.43 13.65
CA CYS A 59 29.17 -33.05 12.71
C CYS A 59 29.09 -34.58 12.79
N LEU A 60 28.62 -35.22 11.72
CA LEU A 60 28.62 -36.66 11.58
C LEU A 60 29.75 -37.11 10.64
N ARG A 61 30.68 -37.90 11.15
CA ARG A 61 31.79 -38.46 10.40
C ARG A 61 31.74 -39.98 10.37
N ARG A 62 31.85 -40.58 9.18
CA ARG A 62 32.08 -42.02 9.01
C ARG A 62 33.48 -42.24 8.46
N THR A 63 34.27 -43.05 9.14
CA THR A 63 35.62 -43.47 8.73
C THR A 63 35.58 -44.92 8.27
N VAL A 64 36.19 -45.23 7.13
CA VAL A 64 36.35 -46.61 6.64
C VAL A 64 37.84 -46.94 6.57
N THR A 65 38.19 -48.10 7.12
CA THR A 65 39.51 -48.73 6.98
C THR A 65 39.31 -50.16 6.49
N SER A 66 40.36 -50.81 6.01
CA SER A 66 40.26 -52.18 5.46
C SER A 66 39.66 -53.20 6.44
N ASN A 67 39.78 -52.95 7.75
CA ASN A 67 39.38 -53.90 8.80
C ASN A 67 38.28 -53.36 9.73
N LYS A 68 37.96 -52.07 9.69
CA LYS A 68 37.04 -51.44 10.65
C LYS A 68 36.35 -50.23 10.04
N GLU A 69 35.11 -50.02 10.45
CA GLU A 69 34.36 -48.80 10.22
C GLU A 69 33.96 -48.18 11.55
N ASP A 70 34.09 -46.86 11.65
CA ASP A 70 33.77 -46.11 12.85
C ASP A 70 32.94 -44.89 12.51
N TYR A 71 31.97 -44.60 13.38
CA TYR A 71 31.21 -43.35 13.34
C TYR A 71 31.67 -42.43 14.46
N TYR A 72 31.66 -41.14 14.16
CA TYR A 72 31.93 -40.08 15.12
C TYR A 72 30.84 -39.03 15.01
N LEU A 73 30.31 -38.62 16.16
CA LEU A 73 29.39 -37.49 16.29
C LEU A 73 30.09 -36.41 17.10
N ASP A 74 30.33 -35.25 16.49
CA ASP A 74 31.13 -34.16 17.06
C ASP A 74 32.48 -34.62 17.63
N GLY A 75 33.17 -35.48 16.88
CA GLY A 75 34.47 -36.04 17.27
C GLY A 75 34.41 -37.12 18.35
N LYS A 76 33.23 -37.40 18.96
CA LYS A 76 33.06 -38.50 19.93
C LYS A 76 32.74 -39.80 19.20
N HIS A 77 33.43 -40.88 19.58
CA HIS A 77 33.16 -42.20 19.03
C HIS A 77 31.72 -42.61 19.31
N PHE A 78 30.98 -42.88 18.24
CA PHE A 78 29.57 -43.19 18.26
C PHE A 78 29.41 -44.69 18.01
N ARG A 79 29.06 -45.47 19.04
CA ARG A 79 28.73 -46.89 18.87
C ARG A 79 27.28 -47.03 18.43
N HIS A 80 27.08 -47.97 17.51
CA HIS A 80 25.80 -48.32 16.91
C HIS A 80 24.75 -48.69 17.97
N ASN A 81 23.98 -47.72 18.44
CA ASN A 81 22.72 -47.95 19.15
C ASN A 81 21.58 -47.69 18.15
N GLU A 82 20.95 -48.75 17.66
CA GLU A 82 19.86 -48.70 16.67
C GLU A 82 18.75 -47.70 17.05
N ASP A 83 18.52 -47.49 18.34
CA ASP A 83 17.51 -46.57 18.89
C ASP A 83 17.73 -45.11 18.51
N ASN A 84 18.98 -44.63 18.50
CA ASN A 84 19.27 -43.24 18.15
C ASN A 84 19.06 -43.00 16.65
N ARG A 85 19.33 -44.00 15.81
CA ARG A 85 19.10 -43.95 14.37
C ARG A 85 17.61 -43.94 14.04
N ARG A 86 16.82 -44.78 14.72
CA ARG A 86 15.36 -44.80 14.54
C ARG A 86 14.76 -43.44 14.91
N LYS A 87 15.18 -42.86 16.04
CA LYS A 87 14.74 -41.52 16.47
C LYS A 87 15.08 -40.43 15.47
N ILE A 88 16.31 -40.40 14.95
CA ILE A 88 16.71 -39.41 13.93
C ILE A 88 15.86 -39.57 12.65
N SER A 89 15.63 -40.81 12.21
CA SER A 89 14.81 -41.07 11.02
C SER A 89 13.36 -40.67 11.23
N GLU A 90 12.75 -41.03 12.37
CA GLU A 90 11.37 -40.68 12.73
C GLU A 90 11.18 -39.16 12.82
N ASN A 91 12.11 -38.46 13.48
CA ASN A 91 12.09 -37.00 13.55
C ASN A 91 12.20 -36.34 12.17
N MET A 92 13.05 -36.90 11.29
CA MET A 92 13.23 -36.39 9.93
C MET A 92 11.96 -36.58 9.08
N TYR A 93 11.31 -37.75 9.18
CA TYR A 93 10.02 -38.00 8.53
C TYR A 93 8.92 -37.05 9.02
N HIS A 94 8.88 -36.78 10.33
CA HIS A 94 7.88 -35.88 10.89
C HIS A 94 8.07 -34.44 10.40
N ALA A 95 9.31 -33.94 10.43
CA ALA A 95 9.64 -32.60 9.98
C ALA A 95 9.39 -32.39 8.48
N ASP A 96 9.64 -33.41 7.64
CA ASP A 96 9.31 -33.35 6.22
C ASP A 96 7.80 -33.21 5.99
N ASN A 97 6.97 -33.90 6.77
CA ASN A 97 5.52 -33.78 6.67
C ASN A 97 5.02 -32.40 7.13
N GLU A 98 5.56 -31.88 8.24
CA GLU A 98 5.26 -30.51 8.68
C GLU A 98 5.64 -29.47 7.63
N MET A 99 6.80 -29.65 6.98
CA MET A 99 7.26 -28.77 5.89
C MET A 99 6.29 -28.80 4.70
N VAL A 100 5.71 -29.95 4.37
CA VAL A 100 4.67 -30.05 3.33
C VAL A 100 3.42 -29.26 3.70
N GLU A 101 2.98 -29.31 4.95
CA GLU A 101 1.82 -28.53 5.42
C GLU A 101 2.11 -27.03 5.42
N VAL A 102 3.29 -26.62 5.88
CA VAL A 102 3.76 -25.23 5.79
C VAL A 102 3.72 -24.75 4.33
N CYS A 103 4.26 -25.54 3.40
CA CYS A 103 4.24 -25.22 1.97
C CYS A 103 2.81 -25.06 1.42
N LYS A 104 1.84 -25.86 1.88
CA LYS A 104 0.44 -25.70 1.49
C LYS A 104 -0.14 -24.39 2.02
N ARG A 105 0.15 -24.03 3.27
CA ARG A 105 -0.30 -22.75 3.87
C ARG A 105 0.30 -21.56 3.13
N ILE A 106 1.59 -21.60 2.80
CA ILE A 106 2.26 -20.55 2.01
C ILE A 106 1.55 -20.35 0.67
N LYS A 107 1.31 -21.43 -0.09
CA LYS A 107 0.59 -21.36 -1.38
C LYS A 107 -0.83 -20.81 -1.25
N SER A 108 -1.51 -21.05 -0.13
CA SER A 108 -2.82 -20.45 0.14
C SER A 108 -2.66 -18.95 0.40
N CYS A 109 -1.71 -18.57 1.26
CA CYS A 109 -1.44 -17.19 1.59
C CYS A 109 -1.03 -16.36 0.35
N ASP A 110 -0.23 -16.92 -0.56
CA ASP A 110 0.14 -16.27 -1.82
C ASP A 110 -1.09 -15.94 -2.68
N LYS A 111 -2.11 -16.82 -2.70
CA LYS A 111 -3.37 -16.55 -3.40
C LYS A 111 -4.13 -15.41 -2.74
N ASP A 112 -4.18 -15.37 -1.42
CA ASP A 112 -4.87 -14.29 -0.70
C ASP A 112 -4.15 -12.95 -0.89
N ILE A 113 -2.82 -12.94 -0.90
CA ILE A 113 -1.99 -11.76 -1.19
C ILE A 113 -2.26 -11.25 -2.61
N THR A 114 -2.30 -12.13 -3.61
CA THR A 114 -2.55 -11.73 -5.00
C THR A 114 -3.96 -11.18 -5.21
N LEU A 115 -4.97 -11.79 -4.59
CA LEU A 115 -6.35 -11.27 -4.58
C LEU A 115 -6.44 -9.91 -3.90
N SER A 116 -5.82 -9.77 -2.72
CA SER A 116 -5.83 -8.51 -1.96
C SER A 116 -5.10 -7.39 -2.72
N SER A 117 -3.97 -7.71 -3.35
CA SER A 117 -3.21 -6.77 -4.19
C SER A 117 -4.04 -6.24 -5.36
N LYS A 118 -4.83 -7.11 -6.00
CA LYS A 118 -5.75 -6.69 -7.05
C LYS A 118 -6.82 -5.73 -6.52
N GLY A 119 -7.44 -6.05 -5.38
CA GLY A 119 -8.44 -5.18 -4.76
C GLY A 119 -7.89 -3.81 -4.34
N ILE A 120 -6.64 -3.76 -3.87
CA ILE A 120 -5.94 -2.50 -3.57
C ILE A 120 -5.79 -1.66 -4.84
N ASN A 121 -5.30 -2.26 -5.93
CA ASN A 121 -5.12 -1.54 -7.19
C ASN A 121 -6.44 -1.00 -7.76
N ASP A 122 -7.51 -1.80 -7.69
CA ASP A 122 -8.85 -1.36 -8.13
C ASP A 122 -9.35 -0.18 -7.27
N THR A 123 -9.12 -0.23 -5.96
CA THR A 123 -9.48 0.87 -5.03
C THR A 123 -8.63 2.13 -5.29
N MET A 124 -7.35 1.97 -5.59
CA MET A 124 -6.46 3.08 -5.95
C MET A 124 -6.93 3.79 -7.22
N ALA A 125 -7.29 3.03 -8.26
CA ALA A 125 -7.81 3.60 -9.51
C ALA A 125 -9.13 4.36 -9.28
N GLN A 126 -10.00 3.86 -8.41
CA GLN A 126 -11.24 4.58 -8.02
C GLN A 126 -10.93 5.88 -7.26
N ASN A 127 -9.93 5.88 -6.38
CA ASN A 127 -9.53 7.09 -5.68
C ASN A 127 -8.95 8.14 -6.62
N GLU A 128 -8.13 7.75 -7.60
CA GLU A 128 -7.60 8.67 -8.62
C GLU A 128 -8.73 9.34 -9.43
N ASP A 129 -9.77 8.58 -9.82
CA ASP A 129 -10.95 9.14 -10.49
C ASP A 129 -11.70 10.14 -9.58
N LEU A 130 -11.87 9.81 -8.30
CA LEU A 130 -12.52 10.70 -7.34
C LEU A 130 -11.71 11.99 -7.11
N GLU A 131 -10.38 11.90 -7.03
CA GLU A 131 -9.50 13.08 -6.89
C GLU A 131 -9.58 14.00 -8.11
N MET A 132 -9.63 13.43 -9.31
CA MET A 132 -9.86 14.18 -10.55
C MET A 132 -11.19 14.94 -10.50
N ARG A 133 -12.28 14.25 -10.14
CA ARG A 133 -13.62 14.85 -10.03
C ARG A 133 -13.71 15.93 -8.95
N ILE A 134 -12.99 15.76 -7.83
CA ILE A 134 -12.89 16.80 -6.78
C ILE A 134 -12.21 18.04 -7.33
N THR A 135 -11.13 17.87 -8.11
CA THR A 135 -10.39 19.00 -8.70
C THR A 135 -11.28 19.79 -9.67
N GLU A 136 -11.98 19.10 -10.58
CA GLU A 136 -12.93 19.73 -11.51
C GLU A 136 -14.04 20.48 -10.77
N ALA A 137 -14.60 19.89 -9.70
CA ALA A 137 -15.63 20.53 -8.91
C ALA A 137 -15.13 21.81 -8.21
N LEU A 138 -13.89 21.83 -7.73
CA LEU A 138 -13.28 23.01 -7.11
C LEU A 138 -13.11 24.17 -8.10
N GLU A 139 -12.72 23.89 -9.34
CA GLU A 139 -12.63 24.91 -10.40
C GLU A 139 -14.00 25.54 -10.69
N VAL A 140 -15.05 24.71 -10.80
CA VAL A 140 -16.43 25.18 -10.99
C VAL A 140 -16.90 26.03 -9.81
N VAL A 141 -16.61 25.62 -8.57
CA VAL A 141 -16.96 26.40 -7.38
C VAL A 141 -16.28 27.76 -7.39
N ALA A 142 -14.98 27.83 -7.71
CA ALA A 142 -14.25 29.09 -7.80
C ALA A 142 -14.87 30.04 -8.85
N GLN A 143 -15.31 29.51 -9.99
CA GLN A 143 -16.00 30.31 -11.01
C GLN A 143 -17.35 30.84 -10.51
N ILE A 144 -18.16 29.99 -9.85
CA ILE A 144 -19.45 30.40 -9.28
C ILE A 144 -19.26 31.48 -8.21
N GLU A 145 -18.24 31.36 -7.36
CA GLU A 145 -17.93 32.37 -6.35
C GLU A 145 -17.52 33.71 -6.95
N PHE A 146 -16.78 33.67 -8.07
CA PHE A 146 -16.44 34.87 -8.83
C PHE A 146 -17.69 35.53 -9.42
N ASP A 147 -18.52 34.76 -10.13
CA ASP A 147 -19.74 35.27 -10.77
C ASP A 147 -20.74 35.84 -9.74
N LEU A 148 -20.89 35.19 -8.59
CA LEU A 148 -21.74 35.68 -7.50
C LEU A 148 -21.27 37.02 -6.95
N ARG A 149 -19.95 37.24 -6.88
CA ARG A 149 -19.37 38.51 -6.44
C ARG A 149 -19.69 39.61 -7.44
N ASP A 150 -19.48 39.36 -8.73
CA ASP A 150 -19.78 40.31 -9.80
C ASP A 150 -21.27 40.67 -9.84
N ILE A 151 -22.16 39.68 -9.74
CA ILE A 151 -23.60 39.90 -9.69
C ILE A 151 -23.99 40.74 -8.47
N LYS A 152 -23.41 40.45 -7.31
CA LYS A 152 -23.68 41.19 -6.07
C LYS A 152 -23.27 42.65 -6.19
N ASP A 153 -22.09 42.92 -6.73
CA ASP A 153 -21.60 44.29 -6.94
C ASP A 153 -22.47 45.04 -7.95
N ARG A 154 -22.90 44.37 -9.03
CA ARG A 154 -23.86 44.92 -9.99
C ARG A 154 -25.18 45.30 -9.35
N ILE A 155 -25.74 44.44 -8.50
CA ILE A 155 -26.99 44.71 -7.76
C ILE A 155 -26.83 45.92 -6.84
N VAL A 156 -25.71 46.04 -6.13
CA VAL A 156 -25.45 47.19 -5.26
C VAL A 156 -25.41 48.49 -6.06
N ASN A 157 -24.68 48.50 -7.18
CA ASN A 157 -24.55 49.67 -8.04
C ASN A 157 -25.89 50.09 -8.66
N GLU A 158 -26.66 49.14 -9.19
CA GLU A 158 -28.00 49.40 -9.73
C GLU A 158 -28.97 49.91 -8.67
N LYS A 159 -28.91 49.36 -7.45
CA LYS A 159 -29.73 49.85 -6.34
C LYS A 159 -29.39 51.31 -6.01
N GLN A 160 -28.12 51.66 -5.95
CA GLN A 160 -27.68 53.04 -5.71
C GLN A 160 -28.12 53.98 -6.83
N ALA A 161 -27.98 53.58 -8.09
CA ALA A 161 -28.43 54.35 -9.25
C ALA A 161 -29.95 54.59 -9.21
N LYS A 162 -30.73 53.56 -8.89
CA LYS A 162 -32.18 53.68 -8.74
C LYS A 162 -32.58 54.59 -7.57
N ASP A 163 -31.91 54.45 -6.44
CA ASP A 163 -32.17 55.29 -5.27
C ASP A 163 -31.83 56.77 -5.56
N GLN A 164 -30.75 57.02 -6.31
CA GLN A 164 -30.41 58.37 -6.78
C GLN A 164 -31.45 58.93 -7.74
N ALA A 165 -31.83 58.19 -8.79
CA ALA A 165 -32.87 58.61 -9.73
C ALA A 165 -34.21 58.89 -9.03
N THR A 166 -34.54 58.10 -8.01
CA THR A 166 -35.74 58.32 -7.18
C THR A 166 -35.66 59.63 -6.39
N ARG A 167 -34.49 59.98 -5.86
CA ARG A 167 -34.27 61.28 -5.18
C ARG A 167 -34.39 62.44 -6.15
N ASP A 168 -33.79 62.33 -7.33
CA ASP A 168 -33.81 63.38 -8.34
C ASP A 168 -35.24 63.62 -8.86
N LEU A 169 -36.00 62.55 -9.13
CA LEU A 169 -37.42 62.63 -9.49
C LEU A 169 -38.28 63.32 -8.40
N ARG A 170 -38.01 63.06 -7.12
CA ARG A 170 -38.70 63.78 -6.02
C ARG A 170 -38.32 65.26 -5.96
N SER A 171 -37.08 65.63 -6.31
CA SER A 171 -36.70 67.04 -6.39
C SER A 171 -37.45 67.75 -7.51
N MET A 172 -37.39 67.20 -8.72
CA MET A 172 -38.09 67.76 -9.87
C MET A 172 -39.60 67.84 -9.66
N ARG A 173 -40.23 66.83 -9.03
CA ARG A 173 -41.67 66.90 -8.69
C ARG A 173 -41.98 68.07 -7.77
N ARG A 174 -41.17 68.31 -6.74
CA ARG A 174 -41.35 69.46 -5.83
C ARG A 174 -41.18 70.79 -6.56
N GLU A 175 -40.21 70.88 -7.46
CA GLU A 175 -39.99 72.08 -8.29
C GLU A 175 -41.17 72.35 -9.23
N ILE A 176 -41.66 71.30 -9.92
CA ILE A 176 -42.84 71.39 -10.78
C ILE A 176 -44.07 71.84 -9.96
N GLU A 177 -44.29 71.24 -8.80
CA GLU A 177 -45.43 71.56 -7.93
C GLU A 177 -45.36 73.01 -7.43
N LYS A 178 -44.16 73.48 -7.06
CA LYS A 178 -43.90 74.89 -6.74
C LYS A 178 -44.21 75.80 -7.92
N SER A 179 -43.72 75.48 -9.12
CA SER A 179 -43.99 76.27 -10.33
C SER A 179 -45.48 76.29 -10.70
N ILE A 180 -46.21 75.18 -10.48
CA ILE A 180 -47.67 75.13 -10.67
C ILE A 180 -48.37 76.11 -9.71
N SER A 181 -47.99 76.12 -8.43
CA SER A 181 -48.53 77.07 -7.44
C SER A 181 -48.23 78.53 -7.83
N GLU A 182 -46.97 78.83 -8.20
CA GLU A 182 -46.57 80.18 -8.64
C GLU A 182 -47.37 80.62 -9.88
N MET A 183 -47.59 79.73 -10.86
CA MET A 183 -48.40 80.02 -12.05
C MET A 183 -49.88 80.25 -11.72
N ALA A 184 -50.43 79.54 -10.74
CA ALA A 184 -51.81 79.73 -10.29
C ALA A 184 -51.99 81.12 -9.66
N GLU A 185 -51.07 81.54 -8.79
CA GLU A 185 -51.06 82.88 -8.20
C GLU A 185 -51.02 83.98 -9.27
N ILE A 186 -50.13 83.86 -10.26
CA ILE A 186 -50.02 84.81 -11.37
C ILE A 186 -51.33 84.88 -12.19
N SER A 187 -51.96 83.73 -12.45
CA SER A 187 -53.22 83.66 -13.20
C SER A 187 -54.35 84.38 -12.49
N ASP A 188 -54.43 84.26 -11.17
CA ASP A 188 -55.45 84.94 -10.37
C ASP A 188 -55.23 86.45 -10.34
N VAL A 189 -53.99 86.91 -10.13
CA VAL A 189 -53.63 88.34 -10.24
C VAL A 189 -53.96 88.90 -11.63
N HIS A 190 -53.68 88.14 -12.70
CA HIS A 190 -53.99 88.58 -14.06
C HIS A 190 -55.50 88.75 -14.29
N LYS A 191 -56.34 87.86 -13.76
CA LYS A 191 -57.81 88.00 -13.83
C LYS A 191 -58.30 89.25 -13.09
N GLU A 192 -57.74 89.55 -11.91
CA GLU A 192 -58.10 90.76 -11.17
C GLU A 192 -57.78 92.03 -11.98
N ILE A 193 -56.61 92.08 -12.62
CA ILE A 193 -56.22 93.19 -13.50
C ILE A 193 -57.21 93.34 -14.66
N LEU A 194 -57.58 92.26 -15.33
CA LEU A 194 -58.57 92.31 -16.43
C LEU A 194 -59.94 92.83 -15.97
N MET A 195 -60.39 92.46 -14.77
CA MET A 195 -61.64 93.01 -14.21
C MET A 195 -61.54 94.51 -13.97
N GLN A 196 -60.42 94.98 -13.41
CA GLN A 196 -60.16 96.41 -13.20
C GLN A 196 -60.10 97.18 -14.54
N GLU A 197 -59.38 96.66 -15.54
CA GLU A 197 -59.29 97.28 -16.88
C GLU A 197 -60.66 97.38 -17.58
N ALA A 198 -61.49 96.34 -17.47
CA ALA A 198 -62.85 96.33 -18.03
C ALA A 198 -63.82 97.28 -17.30
N GLU A 199 -63.55 97.59 -16.03
CA GLU A 199 -64.31 98.55 -15.24
C GLU A 199 -63.91 99.99 -15.57
N ILE A 200 -62.60 100.23 -15.78
CA ILE A 200 -62.07 101.52 -16.26
C ILE A 200 -62.59 101.83 -17.67
N SER A 201 -62.58 100.85 -18.59
CA SER A 201 -63.02 101.05 -19.99
C SER A 201 -64.53 101.29 -20.16
N ARG A 202 -65.33 101.12 -19.09
CA ARG A 202 -66.78 101.37 -19.07
C ARG A 202 -67.17 102.74 -18.49
N ARG A 203 -66.22 103.52 -17.96
CA ARG A 203 -66.41 104.91 -17.51
C ARG A 203 -66.04 105.89 -18.62
#